data_AF-A0A916QZ86-F1
#
_entry.id   AF-A0A916QZ86-F1
#
_cell.length_a   1.000
_cell.length_b   1.000
_cell.length_c   1.000
_cell.angle_alpha   90.00
_cell.angle_beta   90.00
_cell.angle_gamma   90.00
#
_symmetry.space_group_name_H-M   'P 1'
#
loop_
_entity.id
_entity.type
_entity.pdbx_description
1 polymer ?
#
loop_
_entity_poly.entity_id
_entity_poly.type
_entity_poly.pdbx_seq_one_letter_code
_entity_poly.pdbx_strand_id
1 'polypeptide(L)'
;MLSARVIAVCLLSVAALPAAAQESSVQTRVLACLSGMEQGQTSWPECRRLLFYPCETFPVGGEDHLTCLAEQKADWRAHLDATTLTLNERLTAEGSGQLTDLLGQWFGYVGNKCNAVAAEKADISADAARLGCEISEFAGLSTEFDSCLQGNSTSPYCIVQEK
;
A
#
# COMPACT_ATOMS: atom_id res chain seq x y z
N MET A 1 49.19 -41.45 23.45
CA MET A 1 48.26 -40.84 24.43
C MET A 1 48.14 -39.35 24.09
N LEU A 2 46.94 -38.79 24.32
CA LEU A 2 46.42 -37.46 23.95
C LEU A 2 45.97 -37.29 22.49
N SER A 3 44.66 -37.13 22.32
CA SER A 3 44.12 -36.18 21.34
C SER A 3 42.84 -35.57 21.89
N ALA A 4 42.84 -34.23 21.96
CA ALA A 4 41.87 -33.39 22.62
C ALA A 4 40.55 -33.31 21.84
N ARG A 5 39.43 -33.40 22.55
CA ARG A 5 38.10 -33.11 22.01
C ARG A 5 37.84 -31.61 22.09
N VAL A 6 37.74 -30.95 20.94
CA VAL A 6 37.21 -29.58 20.84
C VAL A 6 35.75 -29.71 20.43
N ILE A 7 34.84 -29.33 21.34
CA ILE A 7 33.40 -29.19 21.04
C ILE A 7 33.21 -27.78 20.50
N ALA A 8 32.96 -27.67 19.20
CA ALA A 8 32.55 -26.42 18.56
C ALA A 8 31.04 -26.23 18.82
N VAL A 9 30.71 -25.29 19.71
CA VAL A 9 29.33 -24.81 19.90
C VAL A 9 29.05 -23.79 18.81
N CYS A 10 28.29 -24.19 17.78
CA CYS A 10 27.72 -23.26 16.81
C CYS A 10 26.62 -22.43 17.50
N LEU A 11 26.98 -21.22 17.91
CA LEU A 11 26.03 -20.17 18.27
C LEU A 11 25.33 -19.70 16.98
N LEU A 12 24.10 -20.14 16.77
CA LEU A 12 23.20 -19.62 15.74
C LEU A 12 22.70 -18.24 16.20
N SER A 13 23.35 -17.19 15.71
CA SER A 13 22.85 -15.83 15.80
C SER A 13 21.56 -15.70 14.98
N VAL A 14 20.42 -15.55 15.65
CA VAL A 14 19.16 -15.17 14.99
C VAL A 14 19.33 -13.71 14.55
N ALA A 15 19.62 -13.50 13.27
CA ALA A 15 19.60 -12.16 12.68
C ALA A 15 18.15 -11.67 12.66
N ALA A 16 17.84 -10.66 13.49
CA ALA A 16 16.60 -9.91 13.35
C ALA A 16 16.62 -9.22 11.99
N LEU A 17 15.73 -9.64 11.08
CA LEU A 17 15.50 -8.94 9.83
C LEU A 17 15.02 -7.51 10.14
N PRO A 18 15.52 -6.48 9.45
CA PRO A 18 15.06 -5.11 9.65
C PRO A 18 13.58 -5.00 9.26
N ALA A 19 12.78 -4.34 10.11
CA ALA A 19 11.33 -4.15 9.92
C ALA A 19 10.98 -3.61 8.52
N ALA A 20 11.82 -2.73 7.96
CA ALA A 20 11.67 -2.17 6.61
C ALA A 20 11.63 -3.22 5.48
N ALA A 21 12.33 -4.36 5.62
CA ALA A 21 12.31 -5.42 4.60
C ALA A 21 11.01 -6.24 4.65
N GLN A 22 10.39 -6.34 5.83
CA GLN A 22 9.14 -7.05 6.03
C GLN A 22 7.93 -6.24 5.54
N GLU A 23 7.99 -4.91 5.71
CA GLU A 23 6.97 -3.94 5.29
C GLU A 23 6.86 -3.84 3.75
N SER A 24 8.01 -3.76 3.06
CA SER A 24 8.10 -3.88 1.60
C SER A 24 7.43 -5.16 1.07
N SER A 25 7.60 -6.28 1.77
CA SER A 25 7.00 -7.57 1.37
C SER A 25 5.47 -7.63 1.57
N VAL A 26 4.92 -6.86 2.51
CA VAL A 26 3.46 -6.77 2.72
C VAL A 26 2.83 -5.92 1.62
N GLN A 27 3.37 -4.72 1.37
CA GLN A 27 2.86 -3.84 0.32
C GLN A 27 2.86 -4.52 -1.06
N THR A 28 3.96 -5.21 -1.43
CA THR A 28 4.00 -5.98 -2.70
C THR A 28 2.89 -7.04 -2.79
N ARG A 29 2.60 -7.75 -1.69
CA ARG A 29 1.51 -8.74 -1.67
C ARG A 29 0.14 -8.08 -1.78
N VAL A 30 -0.05 -6.91 -1.18
CA VAL A 30 -1.29 -6.15 -1.30
C VAL A 30 -1.50 -5.68 -2.74
N LEU A 31 -0.49 -5.11 -3.39
CA LEU A 31 -0.55 -4.68 -4.79
C LEU A 31 -0.89 -5.85 -5.72
N ALA A 32 -0.22 -7.00 -5.53
CA ALA A 32 -0.53 -8.22 -6.28
C ALA A 32 -1.96 -8.70 -6.05
N CYS A 33 -2.44 -8.64 -4.81
CA CYS A 33 -3.83 -8.98 -4.50
C CYS A 33 -4.80 -8.04 -5.20
N LEU A 34 -4.61 -6.73 -5.08
CA LEU A 34 -5.50 -5.73 -5.68
C LEU A 34 -5.52 -5.83 -7.21
N SER A 35 -4.37 -6.03 -7.85
CA SER A 35 -4.27 -6.24 -9.30
C SER A 35 -5.02 -7.50 -9.76
N GLY A 36 -5.00 -8.57 -8.94
CA GLY A 36 -5.75 -9.79 -9.22
C GLY A 36 -7.28 -9.63 -9.24
N MET A 37 -7.82 -8.53 -8.67
CA MET A 37 -9.27 -8.32 -8.61
C MET A 37 -9.87 -8.07 -10.00
N GLU A 38 -9.16 -7.38 -10.88
CA GLU A 38 -9.62 -7.10 -12.25
C GLU A 38 -9.78 -8.38 -13.09
N GLN A 39 -8.99 -9.40 -12.75
CA GLN A 39 -8.97 -10.70 -13.41
C GLN A 39 -9.87 -11.73 -12.70
N GLY A 40 -10.58 -11.32 -11.65
CA GLY A 40 -11.41 -12.21 -10.82
C GLY A 40 -10.62 -13.27 -10.04
N GLN A 41 -9.31 -13.08 -9.85
CA GLN A 41 -8.43 -14.02 -9.15
C GLN A 41 -8.50 -13.85 -7.63
N THR A 42 -8.73 -12.63 -7.17
CA THR A 42 -8.84 -12.24 -5.76
C THR A 42 -10.11 -11.43 -5.53
N SER A 43 -10.42 -11.15 -4.27
CA SER A 43 -11.61 -10.36 -3.88
C SER A 43 -11.26 -9.19 -2.97
N TRP A 44 -12.11 -8.17 -2.95
CA TRP A 44 -11.93 -7.04 -2.04
C TRP A 44 -11.81 -7.47 -0.56
N PRO A 45 -12.67 -8.35 -0.01
CA PRO A 45 -12.53 -8.81 1.37
C PRO A 45 -11.16 -9.47 1.68
N GLU A 46 -10.61 -10.21 0.72
CA GLU A 46 -9.29 -10.84 0.83
C GLU A 46 -8.17 -9.79 0.85
N CYS A 47 -8.13 -8.90 -0.14
CA CYS A 47 -7.08 -7.88 -0.23
C CYS A 47 -7.17 -6.87 0.91
N ARG A 48 -8.38 -6.52 1.34
CA ARG A 48 -8.61 -5.68 2.52
C ARG A 48 -8.02 -6.32 3.78
N ARG A 49 -8.16 -7.64 3.95
CA ARG A 49 -7.56 -8.32 5.11
C ARG A 49 -6.05 -8.20 5.09
N LEU A 50 -5.41 -8.39 3.93
CA LEU A 50 -3.96 -8.21 3.78
C LEU A 50 -3.54 -6.76 4.03
N LEU A 51 -4.30 -5.79 3.50
CA LEU A 51 -4.03 -4.35 3.61
C LEU A 51 -3.99 -3.89 5.07
N PHE A 52 -4.89 -4.40 5.91
CA PHE A 52 -4.99 -4.01 7.32
C PHE A 52 -4.36 -5.01 8.30
N TYR A 53 -3.78 -6.10 7.80
CA TYR A 53 -3.07 -7.10 8.60
C TYR A 53 -2.03 -6.48 9.57
N PRO A 54 -1.23 -5.46 9.19
CA PRO A 54 -0.25 -4.88 10.11
C PRO A 54 -0.84 -4.31 11.41
N CYS A 55 -2.10 -3.87 11.39
CA CYS A 55 -2.76 -3.25 12.54
C CYS A 55 -3.83 -4.14 13.19
N GLU A 56 -4.05 -5.38 12.70
CA GLU A 56 -5.22 -6.18 13.06
C GLU A 56 -5.26 -6.65 14.52
N THR A 57 -4.11 -6.65 15.20
CA THR A 57 -3.99 -7.11 16.59
C THR A 57 -4.41 -6.07 17.62
N PHE A 58 -4.52 -4.80 17.23
CA PHE A 58 -4.90 -3.72 18.13
C PHE A 58 -6.41 -3.56 18.21
N PRO A 59 -6.98 -3.21 19.38
CA PRO A 59 -8.40 -2.88 19.50
C PRO A 59 -8.77 -1.74 18.55
N VAL A 60 -9.82 -1.94 17.74
CA VAL A 60 -10.27 -0.94 16.76
C VAL A 60 -10.56 0.39 17.45
N GLY A 61 -9.93 1.45 16.95
CA GLY A 61 -10.07 2.81 17.47
C GLY A 61 -9.26 3.12 18.72
N GLY A 62 -8.54 2.15 19.30
CA GLY A 62 -7.58 2.38 20.37
C GLY A 62 -6.35 3.15 19.89
N GLU A 63 -5.60 3.76 20.83
CA GLU A 63 -4.43 4.60 20.53
C GLU A 63 -3.38 3.88 19.68
N ASP A 64 -3.03 2.64 20.03
CA ASP A 64 -2.07 1.84 19.25
C ASP A 64 -2.59 1.51 17.84
N HIS A 65 -3.88 1.25 17.70
CA HIS A 65 -4.51 1.00 16.41
C HIS A 65 -4.48 2.25 15.52
N LEU A 66 -4.81 3.42 16.08
CA LEU A 66 -4.79 4.70 15.36
C LEU A 66 -3.37 5.11 14.96
N THR A 67 -2.40 4.88 15.85
CA THR A 67 -0.97 5.10 15.55
C THR A 67 -0.51 4.21 14.41
N CYS A 68 -0.79 2.91 14.48
CA CYS A 68 -0.45 1.97 13.41
C CYS A 68 -1.09 2.38 12.07
N LEU A 69 -2.38 2.71 12.06
CA LEU A 69 -3.05 3.16 10.83
C LEU A 69 -2.46 4.47 10.29
N ALA A 70 -2.04 5.39 11.15
CA ALA A 70 -1.40 6.63 10.71
C ALA A 70 -0.05 6.37 10.04
N GLU A 71 0.75 5.44 10.58
CA GLU A 71 2.02 4.99 9.98
C GLU A 71 1.77 4.29 8.64
N GLN A 72 0.87 3.31 8.60
CA GLN A 72 0.52 2.62 7.35
C GLN A 72 0.00 3.58 6.27
N LYS A 73 -0.79 4.60 6.66
CA LYS A 73 -1.20 5.65 5.72
C LYS A 73 -0.02 6.43 5.17
N ALA A 74 0.94 6.81 6.02
CA ALA A 74 2.13 7.54 5.58
C ALA A 74 2.95 6.71 4.59
N ASP A 75 3.10 5.41 4.83
CA ASP A 75 3.85 4.51 3.95
C ASP A 75 3.14 4.33 2.60
N TRP A 76 1.82 4.13 2.59
CA TRP A 76 1.05 4.07 1.34
C TRP A 76 1.06 5.39 0.58
N ARG A 77 1.07 6.53 1.29
CA ARG A 77 1.19 7.85 0.66
C ARG A 77 2.56 8.01 0.01
N ALA A 78 3.63 7.63 0.70
CA ALA A 78 5.00 7.68 0.18
C ALA A 78 5.18 6.77 -1.04
N HIS A 79 4.61 5.57 -1.00
CA HIS A 79 4.59 4.66 -2.14
C HIS A 79 3.85 5.26 -3.34
N LEU A 80 2.64 5.80 -3.13
CA LEU A 80 1.88 6.48 -4.19
C LEU A 80 2.69 7.62 -4.82
N ASP A 81 3.35 8.45 -4.00
CA ASP A 81 4.20 9.54 -4.51
C ASP A 81 5.38 9.01 -5.35
N ALA A 82 6.05 7.96 -4.90
CA ALA A 82 7.16 7.34 -5.63
C ALA A 82 6.71 6.72 -6.97
N THR A 83 5.57 6.03 -6.97
CA THR A 83 4.99 5.44 -8.20
C THR A 83 4.51 6.53 -9.15
N THR A 84 3.93 7.63 -8.64
CA THR A 84 3.55 8.80 -9.45
C THR A 84 4.75 9.43 -10.14
N LEU A 85 5.89 9.58 -9.45
CA LEU A 85 7.12 10.09 -10.05
C LEU A 85 7.61 9.17 -11.17
N THR A 86 7.68 7.86 -10.91
CA THR A 86 8.09 6.85 -11.90
C THR A 86 7.16 6.84 -13.12
N LEU A 87 5.86 6.99 -12.90
CA LEU A 87 4.87 7.05 -13.96
C LEU A 87 5.06 8.30 -14.83
N ASN A 88 5.24 9.48 -14.23
CA ASN A 88 5.47 10.73 -14.98
C ASN A 88 6.72 10.68 -15.87
N GLU A 89 7.77 9.95 -15.47
CA GLU A 89 8.97 9.75 -16.31
C GLU A 89 8.69 8.88 -17.54
N ARG A 90 7.64 8.04 -17.48
CA ARG A 90 7.30 7.03 -18.48
C ARG A 90 6.20 7.47 -19.42
N LEU A 91 5.31 8.34 -18.97
CA LEU A 91 4.20 8.86 -19.77
C LEU A 91 4.69 9.83 -20.85
N THR A 92 3.97 9.86 -21.97
CA THR A 92 4.06 10.93 -22.96
C THR A 92 3.54 12.25 -22.39
N ALA A 93 3.82 13.37 -23.06
CA ALA A 93 3.28 14.68 -22.65
C ALA A 93 1.74 14.69 -22.57
N GLU A 94 1.07 13.97 -23.48
CA GLU A 94 -0.39 13.81 -23.46
C GLU A 94 -0.84 13.02 -22.22
N GLY A 95 -0.23 11.84 -21.97
CA GLY A 95 -0.54 11.02 -20.80
C GLY A 95 -0.32 11.78 -19.48
N SER A 96 0.80 12.49 -19.35
CA SER A 96 1.10 13.30 -18.16
C SER A 96 0.10 14.44 -17.96
N GLY A 97 -0.38 15.07 -19.04
CA GLY A 97 -1.43 16.09 -18.97
C GLY A 97 -2.74 15.52 -18.42
N GLN A 98 -3.18 14.38 -18.96
CA GLN A 98 -4.39 13.70 -18.48
C GLN A 98 -4.27 13.24 -17.02
N LEU A 99 -3.10 12.71 -16.62
CA LEU A 99 -2.85 12.31 -15.24
C LEU A 99 -2.87 13.51 -14.29
N THR A 100 -2.29 14.64 -14.69
CA THR A 100 -2.27 15.87 -13.89
C THR A 100 -3.69 16.39 -13.65
N ASP A 101 -4.52 16.41 -14.68
CA ASP A 101 -5.92 16.84 -14.56
C ASP A 101 -6.71 15.92 -13.60
N LEU A 102 -6.49 14.61 -13.69
CA LEU A 102 -7.12 13.63 -12.80
C LEU A 102 -6.68 13.82 -11.34
N LEU A 103 -5.37 13.93 -11.10
CA LEU A 103 -4.82 14.08 -9.76
C LEU A 103 -5.14 15.42 -9.11
N GLY A 104 -5.33 16.48 -9.91
CA GLY A 104 -5.65 17.82 -9.41
C GLY A 104 -6.92 17.89 -8.57
N GLN A 105 -7.87 16.97 -8.78
CA GLN A 105 -9.12 16.88 -8.01
C GLN A 105 -9.15 15.68 -7.05
N TRP A 106 -8.31 14.68 -7.30
CA TRP A 106 -8.39 13.37 -6.64
C TRP A 106 -8.23 13.46 -5.12
N PHE A 107 -7.24 14.21 -4.61
CA PHE A 107 -7.03 14.33 -3.17
C PHE A 107 -8.21 15.00 -2.45
N GLY A 108 -8.85 15.97 -3.08
CA GLY A 108 -10.07 16.60 -2.55
C GLY A 108 -11.24 15.63 -2.53
N TYR A 109 -11.40 14.84 -3.60
CA TYR A 109 -12.40 13.76 -3.67
C TYR A 109 -12.18 12.73 -2.56
N VAL A 110 -10.95 12.21 -2.39
CA VAL A 110 -10.60 11.25 -1.33
C VAL A 110 -10.89 11.80 0.05
N GLY A 111 -10.51 13.06 0.32
CA GLY A 111 -10.81 13.71 1.61
C GLY A 111 -12.32 13.76 1.90
N ASN A 112 -13.12 14.19 0.93
CA ASN A 112 -14.58 14.24 1.08
C ASN A 112 -15.21 12.85 1.27
N LYS A 113 -14.79 11.88 0.45
CA LYS A 113 -15.23 10.48 0.54
C LYS A 113 -14.92 9.89 1.91
N CYS A 114 -13.68 10.04 2.38
CA CYS A 114 -13.25 9.43 3.63
C CYS A 114 -13.82 10.15 4.86
N ASN A 115 -14.14 11.44 4.78
CA ASN A 115 -14.94 12.12 5.80
C ASN A 115 -16.37 11.58 5.87
N ALA A 116 -17.00 11.26 4.74
CA ALA A 116 -18.31 10.63 4.73
C ALA A 116 -18.28 9.22 5.35
N VAL A 117 -17.27 8.40 5.00
CA VAL A 117 -17.06 7.08 5.62
C VAL A 117 -16.83 7.20 7.13
N ALA A 118 -16.08 8.21 7.57
CA ALA A 118 -15.87 8.47 9.00
C ALA A 118 -17.19 8.78 9.72
N ALA A 119 -18.04 9.60 9.13
CA ALA A 119 -19.35 9.95 9.68
C ALA A 119 -20.27 8.73 9.82
N GLU A 120 -20.24 7.81 8.84
CA GLU A 120 -21.01 6.56 8.88
C GLU A 120 -20.55 5.55 9.94
N LYS A 121 -19.34 5.75 10.50
CA LYS A 121 -18.70 4.83 11.47
C LYS A 121 -18.40 5.50 12.81
N ALA A 122 -19.06 6.61 13.10
CA ALA A 122 -18.84 7.40 14.30
C ALA A 122 -19.15 6.63 15.60
N ASP A 123 -20.00 5.61 15.54
CA ASP A 123 -20.35 4.73 16.66
C ASP A 123 -19.26 3.70 17.01
N ILE A 124 -18.32 3.46 16.10
CA ILE A 124 -17.17 2.56 16.31
C ILE A 124 -15.90 3.39 16.51
N SER A 125 -15.49 4.13 15.49
CA SER A 125 -14.36 5.06 15.51
C SER A 125 -14.31 5.80 14.17
N ALA A 126 -14.66 7.09 14.18
CA ALA A 126 -14.60 7.93 13.00
C ALA A 126 -13.16 8.05 12.46
N ASP A 127 -12.17 8.19 13.36
CA ASP A 127 -10.77 8.33 12.99
C ASP A 127 -10.21 7.07 12.33
N ALA A 128 -10.47 5.89 12.91
CA ALA A 128 -10.04 4.63 12.31
C ALA A 128 -10.68 4.41 10.94
N ALA A 129 -11.97 4.72 10.79
CA ALA A 129 -12.69 4.60 9.53
C ALA A 129 -12.14 5.56 8.47
N ARG A 130 -11.83 6.81 8.85
CA ARG A 130 -11.19 7.78 7.96
C ARG A 130 -9.83 7.30 7.48
N LEU A 131 -8.96 6.90 8.41
CA LEU A 131 -7.61 6.42 8.09
C LEU A 131 -7.67 5.17 7.20
N GLY A 132 -8.54 4.21 7.51
CA GLY A 132 -8.73 3.02 6.70
C GLY A 132 -9.22 3.32 5.28
N CYS A 133 -10.11 4.30 5.12
CA CYS A 133 -10.51 4.77 3.80
C CYS A 133 -9.33 5.38 3.04
N GLU A 134 -8.58 6.31 3.65
CA GLU A 134 -7.44 6.98 3.00
C GLU A 134 -6.36 5.96 2.57
N ILE A 135 -6.03 4.98 3.42
CA ILE A 135 -5.12 3.87 3.10
C ILE A 135 -5.60 3.09 1.87
N SER A 136 -6.89 2.75 1.84
CA SER A 136 -7.48 1.97 0.74
C SER A 136 -7.43 2.72 -0.59
N GLU A 137 -7.71 4.03 -0.59
CA GLU A 137 -7.61 4.85 -1.79
C GLU A 137 -6.17 4.97 -2.29
N PHE A 138 -5.20 5.13 -1.37
CA PHE A 138 -3.79 5.23 -1.73
C PHE A 138 -3.26 3.91 -2.31
N ALA A 139 -3.59 2.78 -1.69
CA ALA A 139 -3.23 1.46 -2.19
C ALA A 139 -3.88 1.15 -3.55
N GLY A 140 -5.16 1.51 -3.72
CA GLY A 140 -5.88 1.33 -4.97
C GLY A 140 -5.26 2.13 -6.12
N LEU A 141 -5.01 3.42 -5.91
CA LEU A 141 -4.39 4.26 -6.94
C LEU A 141 -2.96 3.81 -7.26
N SER A 142 -2.19 3.40 -6.25
CA SER A 142 -0.85 2.85 -6.47
C SER A 142 -0.89 1.59 -7.34
N THR A 143 -1.86 0.69 -7.10
CA THR A 143 -2.07 -0.51 -7.90
C THR A 143 -2.38 -0.17 -9.36
N GLU A 144 -3.22 0.83 -9.58
CA GLU A 144 -3.59 1.29 -10.92
C GLU A 144 -2.40 1.93 -11.66
N PHE A 145 -1.55 2.68 -10.96
CA PHE A 145 -0.30 3.21 -11.54
C PHE A 145 0.71 2.12 -11.86
N ASP A 146 0.85 1.12 -10.99
CA ASP A 146 1.68 -0.05 -11.24
C ASP A 146 1.16 -0.87 -12.43
N SER A 147 -0.17 -0.99 -12.58
CA SER A 147 -0.79 -1.63 -13.74
C SER A 147 -0.43 -0.91 -15.04
N CYS A 148 -0.43 0.43 -15.02
CA CYS A 148 0.02 1.23 -16.15
C CYS A 148 1.50 1.03 -16.48
N LEU A 149 2.38 1.04 -15.47
CA LEU A 149 3.82 0.80 -15.66
C LEU A 149 4.13 -0.59 -16.24
N GLN A 150 3.24 -1.56 -16.00
CA GLN A 150 3.32 -2.92 -16.53
C GLN A 150 2.65 -3.09 -17.90
N GLY A 151 1.98 -2.06 -18.42
CA GLY A 151 1.26 -2.11 -19.70
C GLY A 151 -0.10 -2.84 -19.64
N ASN A 152 -0.64 -3.01 -18.44
CA ASN A 152 -1.92 -3.71 -18.21
C ASN A 152 -3.10 -2.75 -18.00
N SER A 153 -2.84 -1.47 -17.72
CA SER A 153 -3.91 -0.48 -17.52
C SER A 153 -4.55 -0.05 -18.85
N THR A 154 -5.87 0.08 -18.85
CA THR A 154 -6.64 0.68 -19.94
C THR A 154 -7.00 2.14 -19.67
N SER A 155 -6.45 2.74 -18.61
CA SER A 155 -6.76 4.12 -18.23
C SER A 155 -6.29 5.11 -19.30
N PRO A 156 -7.07 6.16 -19.60
CA PRO A 156 -6.74 7.11 -20.67
C PRO A 156 -5.35 7.76 -20.53
N TYR A 157 -4.92 8.06 -19.30
CA TYR A 157 -3.62 8.67 -19.06
C TYR A 157 -2.45 7.72 -19.31
N CYS A 158 -2.68 6.41 -19.47
CA CYS A 158 -1.65 5.39 -19.60
C CYS A 158 -1.06 5.33 -21.02
N ILE A 159 -0.56 6.46 -21.51
CA ILE A 159 0.09 6.61 -22.82
C ILE A 159 1.58 6.72 -22.56
N VAL A 160 2.26 5.57 -22.55
CA VAL A 160 3.70 5.49 -22.27
C VAL A 160 4.55 5.84 -23.50
N GLN A 161 5.72 6.42 -23.27
CA GLN A 161 6.72 6.69 -24.31
C GLN A 161 7.18 5.36 -24.94
N GLU A 162 7.25 5.30 -26.27
CA GLU A 162 7.94 4.20 -26.96
C GLU A 162 9.44 4.26 -26.64
N LYS A 163 10.06 3.11 -26.36
CA LYS A 163 11.50 3.02 -26.10
C LYS A 163 12.33 3.19 -27.37
#